data_AF-A0AAF0W403-F1
#
_entry.id   AF-A0AAF0W403-F1
#
_cell.length_a   1.000
_cell.length_b   1.000
_cell.length_c   1.000
_cell.angle_alpha   90.00
_cell.angle_beta   90.00
_cell.angle_gamma   90.00
#
_symmetry.space_group_name_H-M   'P 1'
#
loop_
_entity.id
_entity.type
_entity.pdbx_description
1 polymer ?
#
loop_
_entity_poly.entity_id
_entity_poly.type
_entity_poly.pdbx_seq_one_letter_code
_entity_poly.pdbx_strand_id
1 'polypeptide(L)'
;MKISSYVEEIARIEIQNKLIKLIKGIKNLQLNYKKKKKKKIVSTENLTLLSQFVKPYESPNILAEFIAGQLKTRVSFQKAMQKAIKLTEQVDTKGIQIQISRSINKKEIARVDWIRKDRVPLQNNRAKIDYCSYTVRTIHGDWSFTH
;
A
#
# COMPACT_ATOMS: atom_id res chain seq x y z
N MET A 1 6.20 -54.73 27.66
CA MET A 1 5.69 -54.19 26.37
C MET A 1 5.67 -52.64 26.28
N LYS A 2 6.49 -51.88 27.02
CA LYS A 2 6.50 -50.39 26.94
C LYS A 2 7.61 -49.81 26.04
N ILE A 3 8.60 -50.60 25.67
CA ILE A 3 9.77 -50.14 24.91
C ILE A 3 9.44 -49.95 23.42
N SER A 4 8.52 -50.76 22.88
CA SER A 4 8.12 -50.69 21.45
C SER A 4 7.36 -49.39 21.11
N SER A 5 6.51 -48.89 22.02
CA SER A 5 5.70 -47.69 21.73
C SER A 5 6.55 -46.41 21.70
N TYR A 6 7.60 -46.34 22.52
CA TYR A 6 8.49 -45.17 22.59
C TYR A 6 9.35 -45.03 21.33
N VAL A 7 9.79 -46.15 20.76
CA VAL A 7 10.56 -46.19 19.51
C VAL A 7 9.69 -45.75 18.32
N GLU A 8 8.42 -46.17 18.30
CA GLU A 8 7.45 -45.72 17.28
C GLU A 8 7.15 -44.21 17.38
N GLU A 9 7.11 -43.66 18.59
CA GLU A 9 6.85 -42.23 18.83
C GLU A 9 8.02 -41.35 18.34
N ILE A 10 9.26 -41.77 18.62
CA ILE A 10 10.48 -41.09 18.12
C ILE A 10 10.51 -41.11 16.59
N ALA A 11 10.20 -42.25 15.98
CA ALA A 11 10.14 -42.38 14.52
C ALA A 11 9.09 -41.43 13.90
N ARG A 12 7.92 -41.26 14.55
CA ARG A 12 6.89 -40.31 14.09
C ARG A 12 7.36 -38.85 14.18
N ILE A 13 8.00 -38.46 15.28
CA ILE A 13 8.53 -37.10 15.47
C ILE A 13 9.61 -36.80 14.43
N GLU A 14 10.48 -37.78 14.14
CA GLU A 14 11.55 -37.62 13.15
C GLU A 14 11.01 -37.47 11.72
N ILE A 15 9.98 -38.25 11.37
CA ILE A 15 9.26 -38.12 10.09
C ILE A 15 8.57 -36.74 9.98
N GLN A 16 7.92 -36.27 11.04
CA GLN A 16 7.28 -34.95 11.04
C GLN A 16 8.30 -33.81 10.90
N ASN A 17 9.44 -33.89 11.59
CA ASN A 17 10.52 -32.90 11.46
C ASN A 17 11.08 -32.87 10.04
N LYS A 18 11.23 -34.02 9.40
CA LYS A 18 11.69 -34.15 8.00
C LYS A 18 10.69 -33.51 7.02
N LEU A 19 9.39 -33.72 7.23
CA LEU A 19 8.31 -33.09 6.48
C LEU A 19 8.30 -31.57 6.63
N ILE A 20 8.41 -31.05 7.86
CA ILE A 20 8.47 -29.61 8.12
C ILE A 20 9.66 -28.97 7.41
N LYS A 21 10.83 -29.65 7.42
CA LYS A 21 12.04 -29.18 6.74
C LYS A 21 11.86 -29.10 5.22
N LEU A 22 11.21 -30.09 4.62
CA LEU A 22 10.87 -30.11 3.19
C LEU A 22 9.90 -28.97 2.81
N ILE A 23 8.83 -28.78 3.58
CA ILE A 23 7.85 -27.70 3.35
C ILE A 23 8.53 -26.33 3.43
N LYS A 24 9.42 -26.13 4.41
CA LYS A 24 10.18 -24.88 4.55
C LYS A 24 11.12 -24.66 3.37
N GLY A 25 11.74 -25.72 2.84
CA GLY A 25 12.55 -25.68 1.62
C GLY A 25 11.76 -25.25 0.39
N ILE A 26 10.60 -25.86 0.15
CA ILE A 26 9.71 -25.51 -0.98
C ILE A 26 9.24 -24.06 -0.89
N LYS A 27 8.85 -23.62 0.30
CA LYS A 27 8.42 -22.23 0.55
C LYS A 27 9.53 -21.23 0.26
N ASN A 28 10.76 -21.55 0.65
CA ASN A 28 11.95 -20.72 0.38
C ASN A 28 12.27 -20.68 -1.13
N LEU A 29 12.15 -21.80 -1.84
CA LEU A 29 12.34 -21.85 -3.29
C LEU A 29 11.30 -21.00 -4.02
N GLN A 30 10.02 -21.07 -3.63
CA GLN A 30 8.97 -20.23 -4.18
C GLN A 30 9.22 -18.73 -3.92
N LEU A 31 9.67 -18.38 -2.71
CA LEU A 31 10.05 -17.01 -2.35
C LEU A 31 11.22 -16.52 -3.20
N ASN A 32 12.24 -17.34 -3.39
CA ASN A 32 13.41 -17.00 -4.20
C ASN A 32 13.06 -16.88 -5.69
N TYR A 33 12.17 -17.73 -6.21
CA TYR A 33 11.67 -17.62 -7.58
C TYR A 33 10.90 -16.32 -7.78
N LYS A 34 9.98 -15.96 -6.86
CA LYS A 34 9.27 -14.67 -6.88
C LYS A 34 10.23 -13.47 -6.80
N LYS A 35 11.27 -13.54 -5.96
CA LYS A 35 12.32 -12.50 -5.88
C LYS A 35 13.13 -12.39 -7.18
N LYS A 36 13.52 -13.51 -7.78
CA LYS A 36 14.23 -13.53 -9.08
C LYS A 36 13.38 -12.96 -10.22
N LYS A 37 12.09 -13.30 -10.29
CA LYS A 37 11.17 -12.78 -11.31
C LYS A 37 10.99 -11.25 -11.19
N LYS A 38 10.88 -10.73 -9.95
CA LYS A 38 10.84 -9.27 -9.70
C LYS A 38 12.16 -8.57 -10.09
N LYS A 39 13.32 -9.18 -9.80
CA LYS A 39 14.63 -8.62 -10.19
C LYS A 39 14.87 -8.63 -11.70
N LYS A 40 14.34 -9.62 -12.43
CA LYS A 40 14.54 -9.74 -13.89
C LYS A 40 13.75 -8.68 -14.69
N ILE A 41 12.65 -8.19 -14.13
CA ILE A 41 11.81 -7.12 -14.73
C ILE A 41 12.42 -5.74 -14.45
N VAL A 42 13.27 -5.62 -13.43
CA VAL A 42 13.75 -4.33 -12.95
C VAL A 42 15.27 -4.37 -12.78
N SER A 43 15.98 -3.98 -13.84
CA SER A 43 17.41 -3.68 -13.80
C SER A 43 17.66 -2.62 -12.72
N THR A 44 18.29 -3.04 -11.63
CA THR A 44 18.46 -2.28 -10.38
C THR A 44 19.21 -0.97 -10.53
N GLU A 45 19.92 -0.77 -11.63
CA GLU A 45 20.70 0.43 -11.92
C GLU A 45 19.83 1.58 -12.47
N ASN A 46 18.73 1.27 -13.16
CA ASN A 46 17.83 2.28 -13.73
C ASN A 46 16.86 2.88 -12.69
N LEU A 47 16.58 2.19 -11.59
CA LEU A 47 15.63 2.66 -10.57
C LEU A 47 16.16 3.83 -9.73
N THR A 48 17.44 3.76 -9.35
CA THR A 48 18.05 4.77 -8.47
C THR A 48 18.28 6.09 -9.19
N LEU A 49 18.66 6.05 -10.48
CA LEU A 49 18.93 7.26 -11.26
C LEU A 49 17.64 8.04 -11.61
N LEU A 50 16.54 7.34 -11.92
CA LEU A 50 15.24 7.98 -12.24
C LEU A 50 14.58 8.63 -11.01
N SER A 51 14.78 8.07 -9.82
CA SER A 51 14.17 8.57 -8.57
C SER A 51 14.70 9.94 -8.10
N GLN A 52 15.88 10.35 -8.59
CA GLN A 52 16.53 11.61 -8.16
C GLN A 52 16.02 12.85 -8.91
N PHE A 53 15.38 12.69 -10.07
CA PHE A 53 14.95 13.83 -10.90
C PHE A 53 13.43 14.07 -10.90
N VAL A 54 12.63 13.09 -10.48
CA VAL A 54 11.17 13.21 -10.48
C VAL A 54 10.70 13.56 -9.07
N LYS A 55 10.14 14.76 -8.88
CA LYS A 55 9.45 15.12 -7.63
C LYS A 55 8.26 14.16 -7.45
N PRO A 56 8.33 13.16 -6.56
CA PRO A 56 7.39 12.04 -6.59
C PRO A 56 5.98 12.45 -6.15
N TYR A 57 5.86 13.51 -5.36
CA TYR A 57 4.58 14.00 -4.85
C TYR A 57 3.86 14.99 -5.79
N GLU A 58 4.41 15.22 -6.99
CA GLU A 58 3.72 15.97 -8.05
C GLU A 58 2.60 15.13 -8.68
N SER A 59 2.81 13.82 -8.80
CA SER A 59 1.84 12.92 -9.40
C SER A 59 0.73 12.55 -8.41
N PRO A 60 -0.55 12.69 -8.78
CA PRO A 60 -1.66 12.38 -7.88
C PRO A 60 -1.74 10.88 -7.55
N ASN A 61 -1.25 10.01 -8.42
CA ASN A 61 -1.20 8.55 -8.18
C ASN A 61 -0.32 8.20 -6.97
N ILE A 62 0.86 8.80 -6.89
CA ILE A 62 1.82 8.53 -5.81
C ILE A 62 1.27 9.08 -4.48
N LEU A 63 0.62 10.24 -4.52
CA LEU A 63 -0.02 10.80 -3.34
C LEU A 63 -1.19 9.94 -2.85
N ALA A 64 -1.99 9.39 -3.78
CA ALA A 64 -3.08 8.49 -3.46
C ALA A 64 -2.57 7.19 -2.80
N GLU A 65 -1.49 6.60 -3.33
CA GLU A 65 -0.83 5.44 -2.70
C GLU A 65 -0.29 5.75 -1.30
N PHE A 66 0.27 6.94 -1.12
CA PHE A 66 0.74 7.39 0.20
C PHE A 66 -0.41 7.45 1.21
N ILE A 67 -1.51 8.11 0.87
CA ILE A 67 -2.70 8.22 1.73
C ILE A 67 -3.27 6.82 2.03
N ALA A 68 -3.37 5.96 1.02
CA ALA A 68 -3.81 4.59 1.18
C ALA A 68 -2.93 3.79 2.15
N GLY A 69 -1.61 3.99 2.09
CA GLY A 69 -0.65 3.41 3.02
C GLY A 69 -0.89 3.85 4.46
N GLN A 70 -1.10 5.15 4.68
CA GLN A 70 -1.36 5.71 6.02
C GLN A 70 -2.67 5.18 6.63
N LEU A 71 -3.70 4.96 5.82
CA LEU A 71 -4.97 4.44 6.31
C LEU A 71 -4.90 2.96 6.67
N LYS A 72 -4.10 2.18 5.93
CA LYS A 72 -3.81 0.79 6.30
C LYS A 72 -3.07 0.69 7.64
N THR A 73 -2.19 1.65 7.95
CA THR A 73 -1.48 1.72 9.23
C THR A 73 -2.31 2.33 10.37
N ARG A 74 -3.62 2.55 10.17
CA ARG A 74 -4.56 3.12 11.15
C ARG A 74 -4.27 4.57 11.56
N VAL A 75 -3.57 5.34 10.74
CA VAL A 75 -3.46 6.79 10.95
C VAL A 75 -4.82 7.43 10.66
N SER A 76 -5.22 8.41 11.48
CA SER A 76 -6.45 9.18 11.23
C SER A 76 -6.40 9.87 9.87
N PHE A 77 -7.49 9.79 9.09
CA PHE A 77 -7.56 10.34 7.73
C PHE A 77 -7.22 11.83 7.66
N GLN A 78 -7.65 12.65 8.63
CA GLN A 78 -7.29 14.07 8.71
C GLN A 78 -5.76 14.28 8.80
N LYS A 79 -5.07 13.51 9.64
CA LYS A 79 -3.59 13.58 9.73
C LYS A 79 -2.93 13.10 8.45
N ALA A 80 -3.47 12.06 7.80
CA ALA A 80 -2.96 11.59 6.52
C ALA A 80 -3.09 12.65 5.42
N MET A 81 -4.24 13.34 5.33
CA MET A 81 -4.46 14.45 4.40
C MET A 81 -3.52 15.62 4.66
N GLN A 82 -3.42 16.06 5.92
CA GLN A 82 -2.53 17.16 6.30
C GLN A 82 -1.07 16.85 5.97
N LYS A 83 -0.65 15.59 6.17
CA LYS A 83 0.68 15.14 5.79
C LYS A 83 0.87 15.11 4.27
N ALA A 84 -0.14 14.65 3.52
CA ALA A 84 -0.13 14.68 2.06
C ALA A 84 0.03 16.11 1.53
N ILE A 85 -0.77 17.07 2.02
CA ILE A 85 -0.67 18.49 1.65
C ILE A 85 0.74 19.03 1.91
N LYS A 86 1.31 18.76 3.09
CA LYS A 86 2.68 19.21 3.41
C LYS A 86 3.75 18.64 2.47
N LEU A 87 3.59 17.40 2.01
CA LEU A 87 4.51 16.79 1.05
C LEU A 87 4.36 17.43 -0.35
N THR A 88 3.15 17.80 -0.72
CA THR A 88 2.86 18.46 -2.00
C THR A 88 3.27 19.94 -2.00
N GLU A 89 3.16 20.63 -0.86
CA GLU A 89 3.67 22.00 -0.67
C GLU A 89 5.19 22.09 -0.91
N GLN A 90 5.94 21.02 -0.62
CA GLN A 90 7.40 20.96 -0.91
C GLN A 90 7.74 20.88 -2.40
N VAL A 91 6.75 20.66 -3.27
CA VAL A 91 6.94 20.33 -4.69
C VAL A 91 6.61 21.51 -5.63
N ASP A 92 6.30 22.71 -5.10
CA ASP A 92 5.89 23.91 -5.86
C ASP A 92 4.62 23.70 -6.71
N THR A 93 3.65 22.93 -6.21
CA THR A 93 2.36 22.75 -6.88
C THR A 93 1.48 24.00 -6.77
N LYS A 94 0.74 24.33 -7.83
CA LYS A 94 -0.18 25.50 -7.86
C LYS A 94 -1.40 25.39 -6.95
N GLY A 95 -1.76 24.17 -6.57
CA GLY A 95 -2.82 23.87 -5.63
C GLY A 95 -3.21 22.40 -5.64
N ILE A 96 -3.85 21.99 -4.55
CA ILE A 96 -4.24 20.61 -4.32
C ILE A 96 -5.63 20.55 -3.68
N GLN A 97 -6.44 19.61 -4.14
CA GLN A 97 -7.70 19.26 -3.51
C GLN A 97 -7.68 17.76 -3.25
N ILE A 98 -7.93 17.35 -2.02
CA ILE A 98 -8.06 15.94 -1.64
C ILE A 98 -9.45 15.74 -1.10
N GLN A 99 -10.16 14.79 -1.66
CA GLN A 99 -11.49 14.36 -1.26
C GLN A 99 -11.43 12.92 -0.78
N ILE A 100 -12.00 12.65 0.39
CA ILE A 100 -12.07 11.34 1.01
C ILE A 100 -13.53 11.01 1.23
N SER A 101 -13.94 9.84 0.76
CA SER A 101 -15.21 9.24 1.10
C SER A 101 -14.99 8.02 1.99
N ARG A 102 -15.82 7.90 3.04
CA ARG A 102 -15.84 6.74 3.94
C ARG A 102 -17.27 6.27 4.17
N SER A 103 -17.46 4.95 4.12
CA SER A 103 -18.60 4.29 4.76
C SER A 103 -18.32 4.06 6.25
N ILE A 104 -19.12 4.64 7.14
CA ILE A 104 -18.97 4.47 8.59
C ILE A 104 -19.82 3.26 9.01
N ASN A 105 -19.18 2.18 9.46
CA ASN A 105 -19.78 1.06 10.17
C ASN A 105 -21.12 0.53 9.63
N LYS A 106 -21.14 -0.17 8.49
CA LYS A 106 -22.31 -0.96 8.03
C LYS A 106 -23.67 -0.21 7.99
N LYS A 107 -23.69 1.12 8.09
CA LYS A 107 -24.85 1.99 7.98
C LYS A 107 -24.58 2.99 6.86
N GLU A 108 -25.56 3.12 5.98
CA GLU A 108 -25.49 3.65 4.61
C GLU A 108 -25.07 5.12 4.45
N ILE A 109 -24.62 5.80 5.51
CA ILE A 109 -24.25 7.21 5.43
C ILE A 109 -22.77 7.31 5.09
N ALA A 110 -22.48 7.42 3.80
CA ALA A 110 -21.16 7.81 3.32
C ALA A 110 -20.91 9.29 3.62
N ARG A 111 -19.86 9.60 4.37
CA ARG A 111 -19.41 10.99 4.56
C ARG A 111 -18.28 11.29 3.60
N VAL A 112 -18.32 12.50 3.05
CA VAL A 112 -17.34 13.01 2.11
C VAL A 112 -16.68 14.24 2.73
N ASP A 113 -15.43 14.10 3.11
CA ASP A 113 -14.60 15.18 3.63
C ASP A 113 -13.63 15.61 2.54
N TRP A 114 -13.48 16.92 2.34
CA TRP A 114 -12.50 17.47 1.40
C TRP A 114 -11.67 18.54 2.07
N ILE A 115 -10.39 18.60 1.70
CA ILE A 115 -9.49 19.67 2.08
C ILE A 115 -8.89 20.22 0.78
N ARG A 116 -8.93 21.53 0.64
CA ARG A 116 -8.37 22.25 -0.49
C ARG A 116 -7.33 23.24 -0.01
N LYS A 117 -6.20 23.25 -0.70
CA LYS A 117 -5.10 24.18 -0.50
C LYS A 117 -4.82 24.86 -1.85
N ASP A 118 -4.74 26.19 -1.81
CA ASP A 118 -4.53 27.06 -2.98
C ASP A 118 -5.60 26.92 -4.08
N ARG A 119 -5.28 27.43 -5.28
CA ARG A 119 -6.24 27.62 -6.37
C ARG A 119 -6.33 26.38 -7.25
N VAL A 120 -7.47 25.68 -7.16
CA VAL A 120 -7.81 24.53 -8.05
C VAL A 120 -9.07 24.87 -8.87
N PRO A 121 -8.95 25.38 -10.11
CA PRO A 121 -10.11 25.84 -10.89
C PRO A 121 -10.87 24.68 -11.54
N LEU A 122 -11.75 24.01 -10.79
CA LEU A 122 -12.53 22.84 -11.27
C LEU A 122 -13.49 23.15 -12.43
N GLN A 123 -13.97 24.38 -12.55
CA GLN A 123 -14.87 24.78 -13.65
C GLN A 123 -14.12 25.04 -14.96
N ASN A 124 -12.80 25.26 -14.90
CA ASN A 124 -12.02 25.64 -16.07
C ASN A 124 -11.47 24.40 -16.79
N ASN A 125 -12.17 23.93 -17.83
CA ASN A 125 -11.71 22.81 -18.65
C ASN A 125 -10.37 23.05 -19.38
N ARG A 126 -9.90 24.31 -19.48
CA ARG A 126 -8.57 24.62 -20.04
C ARG A 126 -7.44 24.48 -19.02
N ALA A 127 -7.76 24.35 -17.74
CA ALA A 127 -6.75 24.11 -16.72
C ALA A 127 -6.20 22.70 -16.85
N LYS A 128 -4.87 22.55 -16.89
CA LYS A 128 -4.22 21.25 -16.76
C LYS A 128 -4.29 20.83 -15.30
N ILE A 129 -5.15 19.86 -15.00
CA ILE A 129 -5.36 19.31 -13.66
C ILE A 129 -5.18 17.81 -13.78
N ASP A 130 -4.20 17.27 -13.06
CA ASP A 130 -4.04 15.83 -12.94
C ASP A 130 -5.00 15.31 -11.87
N TYR A 131 -5.73 14.25 -12.23
CA TYR A 131 -6.76 13.66 -11.38
C TYR A 131 -6.43 12.19 -11.09
N CYS A 132 -6.65 11.75 -9.85
CA CYS A 132 -6.57 10.34 -9.48
C CYS A 132 -7.73 9.94 -8.58
N SER A 133 -8.29 8.76 -8.84
CA SER A 133 -9.17 8.08 -7.89
C SER A 133 -8.55 6.78 -7.42
N TYR A 134 -8.62 6.54 -6.10
CA TYR A 134 -8.05 5.34 -5.49
C TYR A 134 -8.99 4.79 -4.43
N THR A 135 -9.25 3.48 -4.48
CA THR A 135 -10.09 2.78 -3.50
C THR A 135 -9.23 1.94 -2.55
N VAL A 136 -9.45 2.07 -1.25
CA VAL A 136 -8.71 1.36 -0.19
C VAL A 136 -9.69 0.61 0.67
N ARG A 137 -9.55 -0.71 0.72
CA ARG A 137 -10.23 -1.53 1.73
C ARG A 137 -9.39 -1.60 2.99
N THR A 138 -9.95 -1.17 4.12
CA THR A 138 -9.33 -1.28 5.44
C THR A 138 -10.17 -2.15 6.35
N ILE A 139 -9.61 -2.61 7.46
CA ILE A 139 -10.31 -3.43 8.46
C ILE A 139 -11.57 -2.70 9.00
N HIS A 140 -11.57 -1.37 8.98
CA HIS A 140 -12.65 -0.52 9.50
C HIS A 140 -13.65 -0.06 8.43
N GLY A 141 -13.50 -0.50 7.18
CA GLY A 141 -14.38 -0.14 6.08
C GLY A 141 -13.64 0.20 4.78
N ASP A 142 -14.43 0.42 3.75
CA ASP A 142 -13.98 0.82 2.42
C ASP A 142 -13.91 2.36 2.33
N TRP A 143 -12.80 2.83 1.77
CA TRP A 143 -12.50 4.23 1.57
C TRP A 143 -12.25 4.48 0.09
N SER A 144 -12.72 5.62 -0.43
CA SER A 144 -12.36 6.06 -1.78
C SER A 144 -11.84 7.49 -1.72
N PHE A 145 -10.75 7.74 -2.43
CA PHE A 145 -10.04 9.01 -2.50
C PHE A 145 -10.15 9.56 -3.91
N THR A 146 -10.23 10.88 -3.98
CA THR A 146 -10.15 11.63 -5.20
C THR A 146 -9.19 12.79 -4.96
N HIS A 147 -8.20 12.93 -5.84
CA HIS A 147 -7.30 14.08 -5.89
C HIS A 147 -7.46 14.76 -7.25
#